data_AF-A0A0U5AW41-F1
#
_entry.id   AF-A0A0U5AW41-F1
#
_cell.length_a   1.000
_cell.length_b   1.000
_cell.length_c   1.000
_cell.angle_alpha   90.00
_cell.angle_beta   90.00
_cell.angle_gamma   90.00
#
_symmetry.space_group_name_H-M   'P 1'
#
loop_
_entity.id
_entity.type
_entity.pdbx_description
1 polymer ?
#
loop_
_entity_poly.entity_id
_entity_poly.type
_entity_poly.pdbx_seq_one_letter_code
_entity_poly.pdbx_strand_id
1 'polypeptide(L)'
;MNLKVSEIFFSIQGEGPWVGFPTFFVRLYGCNLACKWCDTPYAREGQDYKEMKPEEIIAFWKKNYPEIPYVTLTGGEPLLQDEIYILIDEFLQKGARVLLETNGALSIENVPEEVLVVMDLKTPSSGMENFNLYKNIYFLSEKDALKFVIKDEADFDWSLKIIEEFNLLSKVTCFFSPCAPFMSPKKLADLILKTKKPLRLQIQLHKFLNLK
;
A
#
# COMPACT_ATOMS: atom_id res chain seq x y z
N MET A 1 -9.04 7.69 -22.07
CA MET A 1 -8.37 8.46 -21.01
C MET A 1 -7.16 7.66 -20.57
N ASN A 2 -6.07 8.31 -20.16
CA ASN A 2 -4.77 7.64 -19.94
C ASN A 2 -4.37 7.74 -18.46
N LEU A 3 -3.74 6.69 -17.95
CA LEU A 3 -3.03 6.69 -16.68
C LEU A 3 -1.58 7.16 -16.88
N LYS A 4 -1.08 7.97 -15.95
CA LYS A 4 0.33 8.26 -15.78
C LYS A 4 0.98 7.15 -14.97
N VAL A 5 1.72 6.29 -15.66
CA VAL A 5 2.40 5.12 -15.10
C VAL A 5 3.87 5.45 -14.92
N SER A 6 4.36 5.39 -13.68
CA SER A 6 5.79 5.54 -13.36
C SER A 6 6.57 4.29 -13.78
N GLU A 7 6.09 3.11 -13.40
CA GLU A 7 6.70 1.84 -13.82
C GLU A 7 5.70 0.67 -13.78
N ILE A 8 5.98 -0.35 -14.60
CA ILE A 8 5.35 -1.66 -14.55
C ILE A 8 6.47 -2.69 -14.41
N PHE A 9 6.33 -3.62 -13.47
CA PHE A 9 7.33 -4.65 -13.23
C PHE A 9 6.72 -5.91 -12.62
N PHE A 10 7.45 -7.00 -12.68
CA PHE A 10 7.07 -8.29 -12.08
C PHE A 10 8.08 -8.65 -11.00
N SER A 11 7.60 -8.92 -9.79
CA SER A 11 8.45 -9.17 -8.61
C SER A 11 7.70 -10.03 -7.57
N ILE A 12 8.25 -10.13 -6.37
CA ILE A 12 7.61 -10.72 -5.20
C ILE A 12 6.97 -9.61 -4.37
N GLN A 13 5.69 -9.77 -4.01
CA GLN A 13 5.03 -8.85 -3.08
C GLN A 13 5.77 -8.85 -1.75
N GLY A 14 6.28 -7.70 -1.37
CA GLY A 14 7.20 -7.59 -0.24
C GLY A 14 6.51 -7.29 1.08
N GLU A 15 5.25 -6.91 1.03
CA GLU A 15 4.48 -6.34 2.15
C GLU A 15 3.03 -6.83 2.14
N GLY A 16 2.35 -6.64 3.28
CA GLY A 16 0.92 -6.86 3.43
C GLY A 16 0.49 -8.34 3.43
N PRO A 17 -0.81 -8.60 3.24
CA PRO A 17 -1.37 -9.95 3.27
C PRO A 17 -0.84 -10.90 2.19
N TRP A 18 -0.35 -10.37 1.07
CA TRP A 18 0.16 -11.15 -0.07
C TRP A 18 1.69 -11.27 -0.11
N VAL A 19 2.38 -10.93 0.99
CA VAL A 19 3.83 -11.06 1.07
C VAL A 19 4.30 -12.45 0.62
N GLY A 20 5.26 -12.50 -0.30
CA GLY A 20 5.84 -13.73 -0.86
C GLY A 20 5.25 -14.20 -2.19
N PHE A 21 4.11 -13.65 -2.65
CA PHE A 21 3.54 -14.04 -3.95
C PHE A 21 4.23 -13.35 -5.15
N PRO A 22 4.50 -14.06 -6.25
CA PRO A 22 4.84 -13.44 -7.53
C PRO A 22 3.67 -12.56 -8.01
N THR A 23 3.96 -11.29 -8.26
CA THR A 23 2.94 -10.25 -8.43
C THR A 23 3.33 -9.31 -9.56
N PHE A 24 2.34 -8.94 -10.38
CA PHE A 24 2.45 -7.91 -11.39
C PHE A 24 2.14 -6.55 -10.78
N PHE A 25 3.10 -5.63 -10.83
CA PHE A 25 2.98 -4.30 -10.24
C PHE A 25 2.70 -3.25 -11.30
N VAL A 26 1.72 -2.38 -11.01
CA VAL A 26 1.51 -1.13 -11.72
C VAL A 26 1.71 0.01 -10.74
N ARG A 27 2.81 0.75 -10.92
CA ARG A 27 3.15 1.91 -10.10
C ARG A 27 2.71 3.18 -10.82
N LEU A 28 1.70 3.84 -10.30
CA LEU A 28 1.21 5.11 -10.82
C LEU A 28 2.08 6.28 -10.37
N TYR A 29 2.07 7.33 -11.19
CA TYR A 29 2.80 8.57 -10.96
C TYR A 29 1.92 9.63 -10.28
N GLY A 30 2.50 10.43 -9.40
CA GLY A 30 1.88 11.56 -8.70
C GLY A 30 1.43 11.18 -7.29
N CYS A 31 1.72 12.00 -6.28
CA CYS A 31 1.23 11.79 -4.91
C CYS A 31 0.82 13.12 -4.27
N ASN A 32 -0.27 13.11 -3.49
CA ASN A 32 -0.79 14.28 -2.77
C ASN A 32 -0.06 14.54 -1.44
N LEU A 33 0.86 13.65 -1.04
CA LEU A 33 1.62 13.75 0.19
C LEU A 33 3.12 13.88 -0.09
N ALA A 34 3.85 14.50 0.84
CA ALA A 34 5.30 14.71 0.77
C ALA A 34 6.01 14.12 1.99
N CYS A 35 5.77 12.84 2.28
CA CYS A 35 6.29 12.16 3.48
C CYS A 35 7.82 12.31 3.60
N LYS A 36 8.30 12.64 4.81
CA LYS A 36 9.72 12.92 5.08
C LYS A 36 10.69 11.79 4.74
N TRP A 37 10.22 10.54 4.75
CA TRP A 37 11.02 9.33 4.51
C TRP A 37 10.48 8.49 3.34
N CYS A 38 9.86 9.14 2.34
CA CYS A 38 9.39 8.45 1.14
C CYS A 38 10.53 7.68 0.43
N ASP A 39 10.34 6.38 0.19
CA ASP A 39 11.31 5.52 -0.48
C ASP A 39 11.15 5.47 -2.01
N THR A 40 10.07 6.06 -2.53
CA THR A 40 9.77 6.12 -3.97
C THR A 40 9.51 7.57 -4.44
N PRO A 41 10.40 8.54 -4.15
CA PRO A 41 10.16 9.94 -4.51
C PRO A 41 10.03 10.16 -6.03
N TYR A 42 10.65 9.30 -6.85
CA TYR A 42 10.57 9.32 -8.31
C TYR A 42 9.15 9.06 -8.84
N ALA A 43 8.30 8.35 -8.08
CA ALA A 43 6.91 8.11 -8.45
C ALA A 43 5.97 9.23 -7.97
N ARG A 44 6.45 10.18 -7.16
CA ARG A 44 5.66 11.31 -6.65
C ARG A 44 5.75 12.54 -7.54
N GLU A 45 6.96 12.90 -7.97
CA GLU A 45 7.26 14.15 -8.67
C GLU A 45 8.29 13.92 -9.79
N GLY A 46 8.47 14.90 -10.68
CA GLY A 46 9.34 14.79 -11.85
C GLY A 46 8.55 14.69 -13.16
N GLN A 47 9.17 14.21 -14.24
CA GLN A 47 8.50 14.03 -15.54
C GLN A 47 8.61 12.60 -16.07
N ASP A 48 9.16 11.68 -15.28
CA ASP A 48 9.42 10.30 -15.68
C ASP A 48 8.16 9.44 -15.47
N TYR A 49 7.19 9.62 -16.36
CA TYR A 49 6.03 8.75 -16.49
C TYR A 49 5.70 8.47 -17.96
N LYS A 50 4.97 7.39 -18.19
CA LYS A 50 4.35 7.09 -19.49
C LYS A 50 2.85 7.22 -19.36
N GLU A 51 2.23 7.83 -20.34
CA GLU A 51 0.79 7.77 -20.48
C GLU A 51 0.41 6.44 -21.12
N MET A 52 -0.42 5.66 -20.45
CA MET A 52 -0.88 4.36 -20.91
C MET A 52 -2.39 4.26 -20.71
N LYS A 53 -3.09 3.69 -21.67
CA LYS A 53 -4.49 3.32 -21.48
C LYS A 53 -4.60 2.06 -20.62
N PRO A 54 -5.68 1.90 -19.83
CA PRO A 54 -5.91 0.66 -19.09
C PRO A 54 -5.78 -0.60 -19.96
N GLU A 55 -6.35 -0.57 -21.17
CA GLU A 55 -6.33 -1.72 -22.08
C GLU A 55 -4.91 -2.14 -22.50
N GLU A 56 -3.97 -1.19 -22.59
CA GLU A 56 -2.56 -1.46 -22.93
C GLU A 56 -1.85 -2.20 -21.78
N ILE A 57 -2.14 -1.80 -20.53
CA ILE A 57 -1.62 -2.44 -19.32
C ILE A 57 -2.16 -3.87 -19.21
N ILE A 58 -3.46 -4.06 -19.41
CA ILE A 58 -4.12 -5.37 -19.38
C ILE A 58 -3.58 -6.29 -20.47
N ALA A 59 -3.42 -5.78 -21.70
CA ALA A 59 -2.85 -6.55 -22.81
C ALA A 59 -1.40 -6.97 -22.51
N PHE A 60 -0.60 -6.08 -21.92
CA PHE A 60 0.76 -6.39 -21.51
C PHE A 60 0.81 -7.48 -20.42
N TRP A 61 -0.01 -7.36 -19.37
CA TRP A 61 -0.10 -8.36 -18.31
C TRP A 61 -0.48 -9.74 -18.86
N LYS A 62 -1.58 -9.82 -19.64
CA LYS A 62 -2.05 -11.09 -20.22
C LYS A 62 -1.05 -11.76 -21.14
N LYS A 63 -0.34 -10.97 -21.95
CA LYS A 63 0.62 -11.52 -22.91
C LYS A 63 1.85 -12.10 -22.22
N ASN A 64 2.35 -11.44 -21.18
CA ASN A 64 3.64 -11.78 -20.59
C ASN A 64 3.53 -12.59 -19.29
N TYR A 65 2.39 -12.51 -18.59
CA TYR A 65 2.17 -13.10 -17.27
C TYR A 65 0.80 -13.81 -17.15
N PRO A 66 0.38 -14.66 -18.12
CA PRO A 66 -0.97 -15.22 -18.15
C PRO A 66 -1.34 -16.09 -16.93
N GLU A 67 -0.33 -16.71 -16.29
CA GLU A 67 -0.51 -17.57 -15.11
C GLU A 67 -0.40 -16.81 -13.78
N ILE A 68 -0.19 -15.49 -13.82
CA ILE A 68 0.01 -14.67 -12.62
C ILE A 68 -1.32 -13.98 -12.27
N PRO A 69 -2.06 -14.46 -11.26
CA PRO A 69 -3.33 -13.85 -10.90
C PRO A 69 -3.15 -12.60 -10.04
N TYR A 70 -2.00 -12.42 -9.37
CA TYR A 70 -1.81 -11.33 -8.41
C TYR A 70 -1.36 -10.04 -9.09
N VAL A 71 -2.13 -8.98 -8.89
CA VAL A 71 -1.85 -7.63 -9.39
C VAL A 71 -1.85 -6.66 -8.21
N THR A 72 -0.78 -5.90 -8.05
CA THR A 72 -0.72 -4.79 -7.09
C THR A 72 -0.72 -3.46 -7.83
N LEU A 73 -1.72 -2.63 -7.52
CA LEU A 73 -1.83 -1.26 -7.97
C LEU A 73 -1.36 -0.35 -6.83
N THR A 74 -0.36 0.50 -7.11
CA THR A 74 0.34 1.32 -6.12
C THR A 74 0.85 2.59 -6.79
N GLY A 75 1.69 3.37 -6.12
CA GLY A 75 2.46 4.43 -6.75
C GLY A 75 2.82 5.58 -5.84
N GLY A 76 3.18 6.72 -6.42
CA GLY A 76 2.50 7.89 -5.86
C GLY A 76 0.99 7.60 -5.81
N GLU A 77 0.24 8.24 -4.91
CA GLU A 77 -1.14 7.84 -4.58
C GLU A 77 -2.01 7.40 -5.78
N PRO A 78 -2.35 6.09 -5.91
CA PRO A 78 -3.04 5.58 -7.09
C PRO A 78 -4.45 6.15 -7.26
N LEU A 79 -5.11 6.54 -6.15
CA LEU A 79 -6.45 7.13 -6.19
C LEU A 79 -6.47 8.59 -6.66
N LEU A 80 -5.32 9.17 -7.04
CA LEU A 80 -5.28 10.49 -7.69
C LEU A 80 -5.74 10.50 -9.14
N GLN A 81 -5.84 9.34 -9.78
CA GLN A 81 -6.18 9.20 -11.19
C GLN A 81 -7.47 8.41 -11.31
N ASP A 82 -8.57 9.04 -11.73
CA ASP A 82 -9.90 8.41 -11.79
C ASP A 82 -9.93 7.17 -12.72
N GLU A 83 -9.04 7.11 -13.71
CA GLU A 83 -8.89 5.96 -14.61
C GLU A 83 -8.45 4.67 -13.88
N ILE A 84 -8.02 4.76 -12.61
CA ILE A 84 -7.67 3.59 -11.80
C ILE A 84 -8.86 2.64 -11.61
N TYR A 85 -10.08 3.16 -11.50
CA TYR A 85 -11.27 2.33 -11.32
C TYR A 85 -11.54 1.48 -12.57
N ILE A 86 -11.32 2.04 -13.76
CA ILE A 86 -11.42 1.30 -15.04
C ILE A 86 -10.37 0.18 -15.07
N LEU A 87 -9.13 0.49 -14.68
CA LEU A 87 -8.06 -0.51 -14.66
C LEU A 87 -8.34 -1.65 -13.67
N ILE A 88 -8.86 -1.33 -12.47
CA ILE A 88 -9.28 -2.31 -11.46
C ILE A 88 -10.35 -3.23 -12.06
N ASP A 89 -11.42 -2.66 -12.61
CA ASP A 89 -12.54 -3.42 -13.16
C ASP A 89 -12.08 -4.35 -14.29
N GLU A 90 -11.21 -3.88 -15.17
CA GLU A 90 -10.66 -4.72 -16.23
C GLU A 90 -9.83 -5.88 -15.68
N PHE A 91 -8.94 -5.68 -14.70
CA PHE A 91 -8.20 -6.78 -14.09
C PHE A 91 -9.13 -7.80 -13.45
N LEU A 92 -10.12 -7.36 -12.67
CA LEU A 92 -11.11 -8.23 -12.02
C LEU A 92 -11.90 -9.05 -13.05
N GLN A 93 -12.42 -8.40 -14.11
CA GLN A 93 -13.14 -9.08 -15.20
C GLN A 93 -12.29 -10.13 -15.94
N LYS A 94 -10.97 -10.00 -15.89
CA LYS A 94 -10.03 -10.97 -16.49
C LYS A 94 -9.51 -12.00 -15.49
N GLY A 95 -10.08 -12.07 -14.28
CA GLY A 95 -9.77 -13.07 -13.27
C GLY A 95 -8.54 -12.76 -12.41
N ALA A 96 -8.00 -11.55 -12.49
CA ALA A 96 -6.92 -11.14 -11.59
C ALA A 96 -7.46 -10.90 -10.17
N ARG A 97 -6.61 -11.16 -9.18
CA ARG A 97 -6.78 -10.75 -7.79
C ARG A 97 -6.03 -9.42 -7.64
N VAL A 98 -6.77 -8.36 -7.33
CA VAL A 98 -6.22 -7.00 -7.24
C VAL A 98 -5.99 -6.61 -5.77
N LEU A 99 -4.81 -6.07 -5.50
CA LEU A 99 -4.45 -5.40 -4.25
C LEU A 99 -4.16 -3.93 -4.55
N LEU A 100 -4.76 -3.04 -3.78
CA LEU A 100 -4.53 -1.59 -3.86
C LEU A 100 -3.74 -1.11 -2.65
N GLU A 101 -2.59 -0.47 -2.89
CA GLU A 101 -1.82 0.20 -1.85
C GLU A 101 -2.09 1.71 -1.91
N THR A 102 -2.65 2.27 -0.83
CA THR A 102 -3.01 3.71 -0.76
C THR A 102 -2.48 4.34 0.52
N ASN A 103 -2.21 5.65 0.45
CA ASN A 103 -1.81 6.47 1.59
C ASN A 103 -2.98 6.87 2.51
N GLY A 104 -4.23 6.56 2.11
CA GLY A 104 -5.41 6.78 2.94
C GLY A 104 -5.85 8.23 3.10
N ALA A 105 -5.29 9.18 2.34
CA ALA A 105 -5.72 10.59 2.33
C ALA A 105 -6.86 10.88 1.32
N LEU A 106 -7.15 9.95 0.42
CA LEU A 106 -8.28 10.01 -0.52
C LEU A 106 -9.32 8.93 -0.17
N SER A 107 -10.58 9.16 -0.53
CA SER A 107 -11.67 8.23 -0.20
C SER A 107 -11.50 6.89 -0.92
N ILE A 108 -11.64 5.78 -0.18
CA ILE A 108 -11.67 4.43 -0.74
C ILE A 108 -13.09 3.91 -1.02
N GLU A 109 -14.12 4.75 -0.85
CA GLU A 109 -15.54 4.38 -0.94
C GLU A 109 -15.93 3.75 -2.30
N ASN A 110 -15.27 4.16 -3.38
CA ASN A 110 -15.54 3.65 -4.73
C ASN A 110 -14.63 2.48 -5.12
N VAL A 111 -13.76 2.00 -4.22
CA VAL A 111 -12.93 0.81 -4.48
C VAL A 111 -13.84 -0.42 -4.41
N PRO A 112 -13.88 -1.28 -5.45
CA PRO A 112 -14.70 -2.48 -5.44
C PRO A 112 -14.39 -3.40 -4.26
N GLU A 113 -15.41 -4.06 -3.71
CA GLU A 113 -15.30 -4.90 -2.52
C GLU A 113 -14.31 -6.07 -2.73
N GLU A 114 -14.17 -6.56 -3.96
CA GLU A 114 -13.27 -7.66 -4.33
C GLU A 114 -11.78 -7.28 -4.24
N VAL A 115 -11.45 -5.98 -4.24
CA VAL A 115 -10.08 -5.49 -4.14
C VAL A 115 -9.60 -5.58 -2.69
N LEU A 116 -8.42 -6.16 -2.46
CA LEU A 116 -7.78 -6.09 -1.15
C LEU A 116 -7.13 -4.72 -0.98
N VAL A 117 -7.50 -3.97 0.07
CA VAL A 117 -6.90 -2.66 0.35
C VAL A 117 -5.81 -2.79 1.41
N VAL A 118 -4.63 -2.27 1.11
CA VAL A 118 -3.57 -2.01 2.09
C VAL A 118 -3.46 -0.49 2.27
N MET A 119 -4.06 0.02 3.34
CA MET A 119 -4.07 1.45 3.64
C MET A 119 -2.98 1.81 4.65
N ASP A 120 -2.07 2.71 4.28
CA ASP A 120 -0.97 3.17 5.13
C ASP A 120 -1.34 4.47 5.86
N LEU A 121 -1.78 4.36 7.11
CA LEU A 121 -2.03 5.53 7.95
C LEU A 121 -0.70 6.21 8.31
N LYS A 122 -0.58 7.47 7.91
CA LYS A 122 0.65 8.23 8.06
C LYS A 122 0.86 8.61 9.52
N THR A 123 1.96 8.11 10.08
CA THR A 123 2.39 8.38 11.46
C THR A 123 3.01 9.77 11.58
N PRO A 124 3.06 10.38 12.78
CA PRO A 124 3.52 11.76 12.97
C PRO A 124 4.92 12.05 12.40
N SER A 125 5.83 11.08 12.45
CA SER A 125 7.19 11.28 11.92
C SER A 125 7.23 11.47 10.40
N SER A 126 6.19 11.04 9.67
CA SER A 126 6.04 11.33 8.24
C SER A 126 5.82 12.81 7.94
N GLY A 127 5.29 13.56 8.93
CA GLY A 127 4.81 14.94 8.78
C GLY A 127 3.50 15.09 8.01
N MET A 128 2.79 13.98 7.78
CA MET A 128 1.58 13.92 6.94
C MET A 128 0.37 13.34 7.68
N GLU A 129 0.44 13.15 9.01
CA GLU A 129 -0.60 12.53 9.82
C GLU A 129 -1.93 13.29 9.80
N ASN A 130 -1.89 14.62 9.62
CA ASN A 130 -3.08 15.46 9.54
C ASN A 130 -3.87 15.27 8.23
N PHE A 131 -3.30 14.57 7.24
CA PHE A 131 -3.96 14.26 5.98
C PHE A 131 -4.68 12.90 5.99
N ASN A 132 -4.55 12.12 7.07
CA ASN A 132 -5.25 10.84 7.19
C ASN A 132 -6.77 11.05 7.14
N LEU A 133 -7.44 10.43 6.16
CA LEU A 133 -8.90 10.46 6.08
C LEU A 133 -9.49 9.29 6.86
N TYR A 134 -9.73 9.48 8.17
CA TYR A 134 -10.24 8.43 9.06
C TYR A 134 -11.58 7.82 8.64
N LYS A 135 -12.39 8.50 7.79
CA LYS A 135 -13.61 7.92 7.20
C LYS A 135 -13.29 6.61 6.46
N ASN A 136 -12.10 6.48 5.87
CA ASN A 136 -11.69 5.26 5.17
C ASN A 136 -11.68 4.02 6.04
N ILE A 137 -11.45 4.15 7.35
CA ILE A 137 -11.49 3.03 8.30
C ILE A 137 -12.86 2.34 8.25
N TYR A 138 -13.95 3.06 7.97
CA TYR A 138 -15.29 2.46 7.93
C TYR A 138 -15.49 1.52 6.75
N PHE A 139 -14.76 1.69 5.64
CA PHE A 139 -14.85 0.87 4.44
C PHE A 139 -13.92 -0.35 4.46
N LEU A 140 -13.00 -0.44 5.42
CA LEU A 140 -12.11 -1.60 5.57
C LEU A 140 -12.84 -2.78 6.22
N SER A 141 -12.36 -3.99 5.93
CA SER A 141 -12.86 -5.26 6.47
C SER A 141 -11.71 -6.20 6.83
N GLU A 142 -12.02 -7.41 7.31
CA GLU A 142 -11.03 -8.40 7.74
C GLU A 142 -10.07 -8.87 6.63
N LYS A 143 -10.49 -8.76 5.35
CA LYS A 143 -9.63 -9.07 4.19
C LYS A 143 -8.54 -8.03 3.98
N ASP A 144 -8.78 -6.80 4.43
CA ASP A 144 -7.94 -5.65 4.19
C ASP A 144 -6.84 -5.54 5.26
N ALA A 145 -5.94 -4.59 5.04
CA ALA A 145 -4.84 -4.33 5.95
C ALA A 145 -4.70 -2.84 6.22
N LEU A 146 -4.44 -2.51 7.48
CA LEU A 146 -4.02 -1.17 7.88
C LEU A 146 -2.55 -1.24 8.26
N LYS A 147 -1.73 -0.43 7.61
CA LYS A 147 -0.28 -0.36 7.82
C LYS A 147 0.08 0.91 8.58
N PHE A 148 1.04 0.78 9.48
CA PHE A 148 1.73 1.87 10.15
C PHE A 148 3.23 1.71 9.91
N VAL A 149 3.86 2.69 9.26
CA VAL A 149 5.32 2.76 9.17
C VAL A 149 5.86 3.49 10.39
N ILE A 150 6.72 2.81 11.14
CA ILE A 150 7.21 3.21 12.46
C ILE A 150 8.67 3.66 12.34
N LYS A 151 8.92 4.96 12.53
CA LYS A 151 10.29 5.51 12.58
C LYS A 151 10.89 5.47 13.96
N ASP A 152 10.08 5.72 14.98
CA ASP A 152 10.51 5.80 16.39
C ASP A 152 9.38 5.35 17.34
N GLU A 153 9.64 5.42 18.65
CA GLU A 153 8.67 5.01 19.67
C GLU A 153 7.46 5.95 19.74
N ALA A 154 7.58 7.21 19.30
CA ALA A 154 6.45 8.13 19.26
C ALA A 154 5.44 7.72 18.18
N ASP A 155 5.91 7.29 17.00
CA ASP A 155 5.04 6.70 15.99
C ASP A 155 4.36 5.41 16.49
N PHE A 156 5.09 4.59 17.24
CA PHE A 156 4.58 3.34 17.81
C PHE A 156 3.44 3.62 18.79
N ASP A 157 3.67 4.50 19.77
CA ASP A 157 2.68 4.88 20.78
C ASP A 157 1.47 5.59 20.15
N TRP A 158 1.69 6.43 19.14
CA TRP A 158 0.61 7.05 18.37
C TRP A 158 -0.26 5.99 17.67
N SER A 159 0.38 5.00 17.03
CA SER A 159 -0.33 3.92 16.33
C SER A 159 -1.19 3.10 17.30
N LEU A 160 -0.71 2.84 18.52
CA LEU A 160 -1.49 2.15 19.55
C LEU A 160 -2.73 2.96 19.98
N LYS A 161 -2.61 4.28 20.10
CA LYS A 161 -3.75 5.15 20.43
C LYS A 161 -4.82 5.11 19.34
N ILE A 162 -4.41 5.21 18.07
CA ILE A 162 -5.35 5.11 16.94
C ILE A 162 -6.03 3.73 16.92
N ILE A 163 -5.30 2.66 17.19
CA ILE A 163 -5.86 1.32 17.30
C ILE A 163 -6.95 1.23 18.37
N GLU A 164 -6.72 1.84 19.54
CA GLU A 164 -7.69 1.86 20.62
C GLU A 164 -8.91 2.74 20.30
N GLU A 165 -8.68 3.94 19.77
CA GLU A 165 -9.72 4.91 19.42
C GLU A 165 -10.74 4.35 18.41
N PHE A 166 -10.26 3.64 17.39
CA PHE A 166 -11.10 3.08 16.33
C PHE A 166 -11.39 1.58 16.50
N ASN A 167 -10.99 0.97 17.63
CA ASN A 167 -11.15 -0.46 17.91
C ASN A 167 -10.65 -1.37 16.76
N LEU A 168 -9.51 -1.01 16.15
CA LEU A 168 -9.06 -1.57 14.87
C LEU A 168 -8.79 -3.07 14.90
N LEU A 169 -8.34 -3.62 16.03
CA LEU A 169 -7.98 -5.04 16.16
C LEU A 169 -9.17 -5.98 16.01
N SER A 170 -10.39 -5.47 16.14
CA SER A 170 -11.62 -6.24 15.90
C SER A 170 -12.10 -6.17 14.45
N LYS A 171 -11.44 -5.36 13.61
CA LYS A 171 -11.93 -4.99 12.29
C LYS A 171 -10.98 -5.32 11.14
N VAL A 172 -9.68 -5.07 11.34
CA VAL A 172 -8.67 -5.16 10.28
C VAL A 172 -7.34 -5.63 10.85
N THR A 173 -6.55 -6.31 10.03
CA THR A 173 -5.19 -6.67 10.44
C THR A 173 -4.31 -5.41 10.48
N CYS A 174 -3.73 -5.09 11.64
CA CYS A 174 -2.81 -3.98 11.79
C CYS A 174 -1.35 -4.42 11.60
N PHE A 175 -0.72 -3.95 10.53
CA PHE A 175 0.68 -4.19 10.21
C PHE A 175 1.57 -3.05 10.69
N PHE A 176 2.70 -3.40 11.31
CA PHE A 176 3.71 -2.47 11.81
C PHE A 176 5.00 -2.68 11.03
N SER A 177 5.38 -1.69 10.23
CA SER A 177 6.56 -1.74 9.36
C SER A 177 7.68 -0.85 9.90
N PRO A 178 8.92 -1.35 10.01
CA PRO A 178 10.04 -0.54 10.46
C PRO A 178 10.47 0.44 9.35
N CYS A 179 10.59 1.72 9.67
CA CYS A 179 11.16 2.72 8.77
C CYS A 179 12.69 2.63 8.80
N ALA A 180 13.31 2.12 7.73
CA ALA A 180 14.76 2.09 7.63
C ALA A 180 15.35 3.48 7.33
N PRO A 181 16.55 3.83 7.84
CA PRO A 181 17.38 3.07 8.78
C PRO A 181 17.04 3.32 10.26
N PHE A 182 15.99 4.08 10.55
CA PHE A 182 15.69 4.62 11.88
C PHE A 182 15.18 3.58 12.89
N MET A 183 14.34 2.65 12.43
CA MET A 183 13.79 1.57 13.23
C MET A 183 14.29 0.23 12.69
N SER A 184 14.91 -0.59 13.54
CA SER A 184 15.31 -1.94 13.15
C SER A 184 14.13 -2.93 13.31
N PRO A 185 14.03 -3.97 12.46
CA PRO A 185 13.01 -5.00 12.61
C PRO A 185 13.01 -5.66 14.00
N LYS A 186 14.21 -5.91 14.56
CA LYS A 186 14.34 -6.48 15.91
C LYS A 186 13.74 -5.55 16.97
N LYS A 187 14.10 -4.26 16.96
CA LYS A 187 13.59 -3.30 17.94
C LYS A 187 12.07 -3.19 17.85
N LEU A 188 11.50 -3.11 16.64
CA LEU A 188 10.06 -3.05 16.46
C LEU A 188 9.37 -4.34 16.92
N ALA A 189 9.96 -5.51 16.67
CA ALA A 189 9.47 -6.79 17.17
C ALA A 189 9.41 -6.80 18.71
N ASP A 190 10.48 -6.35 19.37
CA ASP A 190 10.55 -6.28 20.84
C ASP A 190 9.47 -5.34 21.41
N LEU A 191 9.18 -4.22 20.74
CA LEU A 191 8.08 -3.32 21.10
C LEU A 191 6.72 -4.00 20.96
N ILE A 192 6.45 -4.65 19.83
CA ILE A 192 5.20 -5.39 19.58
C ILE A 192 4.98 -6.46 20.65
N LEU A 193 6.01 -7.28 20.93
CA LEU A 193 5.91 -8.37 21.91
C LEU A 193 5.55 -7.88 23.31
N LYS A 194 6.04 -6.70 23.72
CA LYS A 194 5.70 -6.10 25.02
C LYS A 194 4.21 -5.75 25.14
N THR A 195 3.54 -5.44 24.03
CA THR A 195 2.11 -5.07 24.05
C THR A 195 1.20 -6.24 24.38
N LYS A 196 1.60 -7.48 24.07
CA LYS A 196 0.76 -8.68 24.12
C LYS A 196 -0.55 -8.54 23.32
N LYS A 197 -0.56 -7.69 22.29
CA LYS A 197 -1.68 -7.48 21.36
C LYS A 197 -1.42 -8.20 20.03
N PRO A 198 -2.46 -8.57 19.26
CA PRO A 198 -2.35 -9.21 17.94
C PRO A 198 -1.91 -8.22 16.84
N LEU A 199 -0.73 -7.61 17.01
CA LEU A 199 -0.13 -6.71 16.01
C LEU A 199 0.80 -7.51 15.11
N ARG A 200 0.77 -7.25 13.80
CA ARG A 200 1.58 -7.99 12.83
C ARG A 200 2.83 -7.22 12.47
N LEU A 201 4.00 -7.76 12.81
CA LEU A 201 5.27 -7.23 12.29
C LEU A 201 5.34 -7.45 10.77
N GLN A 202 5.72 -6.41 10.04
CA GLN A 202 5.96 -6.47 8.60
C GLN A 202 7.36 -5.99 8.27
N ILE A 203 8.20 -6.88 7.76
CA ILE A 203 9.46 -6.49 7.13
C ILE A 203 9.22 -6.24 5.64
N GLN A 204 9.96 -5.30 5.05
CA GLN A 204 9.94 -5.07 3.61
C GLN A 204 10.79 -6.16 2.93
N LEU A 205 10.17 -7.31 2.63
CA LEU A 205 10.87 -8.51 2.17
C LEU A 205 11.67 -8.26 0.88
N HIS A 206 11.13 -7.46 -0.05
CA HIS A 206 11.79 -7.10 -1.30
C HIS A 206 13.15 -6.40 -1.06
N LYS A 207 13.27 -5.52 -0.05
CA LYS A 207 14.54 -4.87 0.30
C LYS A 207 15.57 -5.87 0.81
N PHE A 208 15.15 -6.87 1.58
CA PHE A 208 16.05 -7.93 2.05
C PHE A 208 16.55 -8.83 0.91
N LEU A 209 15.68 -9.10 -0.07
CA LEU A 209 15.99 -9.95 -1.22
C LEU A 209 16.69 -9.19 -2.36
N ASN A 210 16.85 -7.87 -2.25
CA ASN A 210 17.30 -6.98 -3.33
C ASN A 210 16.43 -7.11 -4.60
N LEU A 211 15.12 -7.23 -4.40
CA LEU A 211 14.11 -7.21 -5.45
C LEU A 211 13.43 -5.84 -5.50
N LYS A 212 12.83 -5.54 -6.65
CA LYS A 212 11.93 -4.40 -6.81
C LYS A 212 10.64 -4.59 -6.02
#